data_AF-A0AAN9AUN5-F1
#
_entry.id   AF-A0AAN9AUN5-F1
#
_cell.length_a   1.000
_cell.length_b   1.000
_cell.length_c   1.000
_cell.angle_alpha   90.00
_cell.angle_beta   90.00
_cell.angle_gamma   90.00
#
_symmetry.space_group_name_H-M   'P 1'
#
loop_
_entity.id
_entity.type
_entity.pdbx_description
1 polymer ?
#
loop_
_entity_poly.entity_id
_entity_poly.type
_entity_poly.pdbx_seq_one_letter_code
_entity_poly.pdbx_strand_id
1 'polypeptide(L)'
;MSTPALHLQQLKDTSIPCGSEEMLDAVLAILEPQGGIFVGQGVILARAPTDFNTVSLATHFSDSPDKTRGVLYANRRFPDPDTRLQLLELILSSPASCVSEDDYNQDIEEDPFCISLSDSVLYPKDIMFSETRFAQLARWLFYGKRAPVVIKKDPDNLIPRISHYIKLSGQNEYSSELNFNHFLNMLSALYIGGFRHVYLHAEEEPRGQWWEELQSESVTWVKIEPIDTVFRQDIRQKAHVSDVIRYLILYKYGGAYQDFDVTWVSHVNDSLLACPFVHAFDWVINGEWPEYINNGVMFSRRHSDWLRLFIETLKEYRDEEWNFNSGLVPYKMFEKHPDLVCLDRHVQVLCHGGICYPPWTEDYRRPLGNTRSTSPFSLQEVFAIHTTEPKLIPSLQSTQNLKKSTDDFGHFMRHVLIISGRRYLLQ
;
A
#
# COMPACT_ATOMS: atom_id res chain seq x y z
N MET A 1 -24.85 -11.61 19.40
CA MET A 1 -25.47 -10.30 19.14
C MET A 1 -25.23 -9.99 17.68
N SER A 2 -26.28 -9.80 16.88
CA SER A 2 -26.12 -9.28 15.52
C SER A 2 -25.49 -7.90 15.60
N THR A 3 -24.40 -7.66 14.88
CA THR A 3 -23.89 -6.30 14.67
C THR A 3 -25.04 -5.42 14.16
N PRO A 4 -25.28 -4.24 14.75
CA PRO A 4 -26.34 -3.35 14.26
C PRO A 4 -26.07 -3.03 12.78
N ALA A 5 -27.15 -2.98 11.99
CA ALA A 5 -27.04 -2.64 10.58
C ALA A 5 -26.51 -1.21 10.44
N LEU A 6 -25.37 -1.03 9.77
CA LEU A 6 -24.89 0.28 9.35
C LEU A 6 -25.79 0.77 8.21
N HIS A 7 -26.62 1.77 8.49
CA HIS A 7 -27.44 2.43 7.49
C HIS A 7 -26.71 3.66 6.96
N LEU A 8 -26.22 3.59 5.73
CA LEU A 8 -25.65 4.75 5.05
C LEU A 8 -26.77 5.52 4.36
N GLN A 9 -26.96 6.78 4.74
CA GLN A 9 -27.90 7.68 4.09
C GLN A 9 -27.15 8.92 3.59
N GLN A 10 -27.16 9.11 2.28
CA GLN A 10 -26.64 10.34 1.69
C GLN A 10 -27.61 11.48 1.97
N LEU A 11 -27.10 12.61 2.46
CA LEU A 11 -27.87 13.84 2.53
C LEU A 11 -28.28 14.24 1.11
N LYS A 12 -29.59 14.45 0.90
CA LYS A 12 -30.14 14.74 -0.43
C LYS A 12 -29.72 16.11 -0.95
N ASP A 13 -29.36 17.03 -0.05
CA ASP A 13 -28.92 18.37 -0.38
C ASP A 13 -27.40 18.48 -0.23
N THR A 14 -26.70 18.45 -1.36
CA THR A 14 -25.24 18.61 -1.40
C THR A 14 -24.81 20.08 -1.46
N SER A 15 -25.75 21.03 -1.41
CA SER A 15 -25.43 22.47 -1.44
C SER A 15 -25.07 23.04 -0.08
N ILE A 16 -25.39 22.34 1.00
CA ILE A 16 -25.07 22.75 2.37
C ILE A 16 -23.56 22.58 2.60
N PRO A 17 -22.81 23.65 2.91
CA PRO A 17 -21.37 23.55 3.17
C PRO A 17 -21.09 22.67 4.39
N CYS A 18 -20.09 21.79 4.29
CA CYS A 18 -19.63 21.00 5.44
C CYS A 18 -19.09 21.93 6.54
N GLY A 19 -19.38 21.59 7.78
CA GLY A 19 -18.95 22.35 8.95
C GLY A 19 -19.64 23.70 9.18
N SER A 20 -20.71 24.01 8.44
CA SER A 20 -21.49 25.23 8.65
C SER A 20 -22.59 25.08 9.71
N GLU A 21 -23.17 26.21 10.13
CA GLU A 21 -24.32 26.22 11.03
C GLU A 21 -25.55 25.57 10.37
N GLU A 22 -25.73 25.75 9.07
CA GLU A 22 -26.81 25.10 8.30
C GLU A 22 -26.65 23.58 8.27
N MET A 23 -25.41 23.07 8.22
CA MET A 23 -25.15 21.63 8.32
C MET A 23 -25.51 21.10 9.70
N LEU A 24 -25.17 21.83 10.77
CA LEU A 24 -25.56 21.47 12.13
C LEU A 24 -27.09 21.49 12.30
N ASP A 25 -27.78 22.49 11.74
CA ASP A 25 -29.25 22.55 11.73
C ASP A 25 -29.89 21.38 10.97
N ALA A 26 -29.28 20.94 9.87
CA ALA A 26 -29.70 19.76 9.11
C ALA A 26 -29.50 18.46 9.92
N VAL A 27 -28.39 18.34 10.67
CA VAL A 27 -28.16 17.23 11.62
C VAL A 27 -29.25 17.21 12.70
N LEU A 28 -29.58 18.37 13.27
CA LEU A 28 -30.65 18.48 14.26
C LEU A 28 -32.01 18.04 13.69
N ALA A 29 -32.34 18.40 12.44
CA ALA A 29 -33.57 17.96 11.79
C ALA A 29 -33.66 16.43 11.63
N ILE A 30 -32.52 15.74 11.51
CA ILE A 30 -32.46 14.27 11.43
C ILE A 30 -32.68 13.66 12.82
N LEU A 31 -32.02 14.22 13.84
CA LEU A 31 -32.07 13.71 15.21
C LEU A 31 -33.42 13.97 15.88
N GLU A 32 -34.10 15.09 15.59
CA GLU A 32 -35.36 15.47 16.24
C GLU A 32 -36.42 14.33 16.26
N PRO A 33 -36.79 13.72 15.11
CA PRO A 33 -37.77 12.64 15.11
C PRO A 33 -37.23 11.29 15.62
N GLN A 34 -35.91 11.07 15.54
CA GLN A 34 -35.31 9.74 15.70
C GLN A 34 -34.65 9.52 17.06
N GLY A 35 -34.17 10.60 17.70
CA GLY A 35 -33.14 10.56 18.73
C GLY A 35 -31.83 9.97 18.20
N GLY A 36 -30.79 9.98 19.02
CA GLY A 36 -29.53 9.31 18.70
C GLY A 36 -28.29 10.12 19.04
N ILE A 37 -27.16 9.68 18.49
CA ILE A 37 -25.86 10.32 18.66
C ILE A 37 -25.38 10.77 17.29
N PHE A 38 -25.04 12.04 17.18
CA PHE A 38 -24.26 12.59 16.07
C PHE A 38 -22.80 12.70 16.49
N VAL A 39 -21.88 12.26 15.63
CA VAL A 39 -20.44 12.43 15.79
C VAL A 39 -19.93 13.16 14.55
N GLY A 40 -19.37 14.34 14.75
CA GLY A 40 -18.82 15.18 13.70
C GLY A 40 -17.61 14.58 13.01
N GLN A 41 -17.32 15.04 11.80
CA GLN A 41 -16.10 14.69 11.10
C GLN A 41 -14.88 15.20 11.90
N GLY A 42 -13.84 14.36 12.00
CA GLY A 42 -12.66 14.69 12.78
C GLY A 42 -12.89 14.65 14.30
N VAL A 43 -13.86 13.87 14.78
CA VAL A 43 -14.10 13.65 16.21
C VAL A 43 -13.92 12.19 16.57
N ILE A 44 -13.16 11.92 17.65
CA ILE A 44 -12.99 10.60 18.24
C ILE A 44 -13.58 10.58 19.64
N LEU A 45 -14.40 9.58 19.96
CA LEU A 45 -14.90 9.36 21.31
C LEU A 45 -13.80 8.74 22.18
N ALA A 46 -13.44 9.41 23.28
CA ALA A 46 -12.44 8.93 24.22
C ALA A 46 -13.03 8.01 25.31
N ARG A 47 -14.30 8.21 25.67
CA ARG A 47 -15.03 7.33 26.60
C ARG A 47 -16.41 6.97 26.06
N ALA A 48 -16.96 5.86 26.56
CA ALA A 48 -18.31 5.42 26.18
C ALA A 48 -19.37 6.36 26.78
N PRO A 49 -20.43 6.71 26.02
CA PRO A 49 -21.53 7.58 26.49
C PRO A 49 -22.48 6.85 27.44
N THR A 50 -21.99 6.46 28.61
CA THR A 50 -22.76 5.72 29.62
C THR A 50 -23.74 6.62 30.38
N ASP A 51 -23.42 7.92 30.46
CA ASP A 51 -24.19 8.99 31.07
C ASP A 51 -25.39 9.45 30.21
N PHE A 52 -25.36 9.21 28.90
CA PHE A 52 -26.40 9.69 27.98
C PHE A 52 -27.79 9.11 28.27
N ASN A 53 -27.87 7.90 28.85
CA ASN A 53 -29.14 7.31 29.27
C ASN A 53 -29.84 8.06 30.43
N THR A 54 -29.14 9.00 31.07
CA THR A 54 -29.65 9.76 32.23
C THR A 54 -30.03 11.20 31.89
N VAL A 55 -29.78 11.64 30.66
CA VAL A 55 -30.06 13.00 30.18
C VAL A 55 -30.94 12.96 28.93
N SER A 56 -31.64 14.06 28.65
CA SER A 56 -32.44 14.21 27.43
C SER A 56 -31.67 14.83 26.27
N LEU A 57 -30.55 15.50 26.59
CA LEU A 57 -29.65 16.19 25.69
C LEU A 57 -28.24 16.19 26.29
N ALA A 58 -27.22 15.95 25.48
CA ALA A 58 -25.82 16.18 25.83
C ALA A 58 -25.07 16.75 24.63
N THR A 59 -24.27 17.79 24.86
CA THR A 59 -23.53 18.50 23.81
C THR A 59 -22.06 18.60 24.19
N HIS A 60 -21.20 18.16 23.28
CA HIS A 60 -19.75 18.25 23.44
C HIS A 60 -19.11 18.70 22.13
N PHE A 61 -18.81 19.99 21.98
CA PHE A 61 -18.23 20.54 20.76
C PHE A 61 -16.82 21.09 21.01
N SER A 62 -16.02 21.22 19.96
CA SER A 62 -14.72 21.88 20.02
C SER A 62 -14.83 23.36 19.64
N ASP A 63 -13.77 24.13 19.92
CA ASP A 63 -13.64 25.53 19.50
C ASP A 63 -13.22 25.67 18.02
N SER A 64 -13.64 24.72 17.17
CA SER A 64 -13.27 24.70 15.76
C SER A 64 -14.08 25.71 14.95
N PRO A 65 -13.52 26.26 13.86
CA PRO A 65 -14.31 26.96 12.86
C PRO A 65 -15.43 26.08 12.26
N ASP A 66 -15.21 24.76 12.22
CA ASP A 66 -16.20 23.76 11.83
C ASP A 66 -17.24 23.57 12.95
N LYS A 67 -18.43 24.12 12.74
CA LYS A 67 -19.55 24.10 13.70
C LYS A 67 -20.13 22.71 13.93
N THR A 68 -19.76 21.74 13.09
CA THR A 68 -20.19 20.35 13.23
C THR A 68 -19.17 19.49 13.98
N ARG A 69 -18.02 20.06 14.40
CA ARG A 69 -16.96 19.33 15.09
C ARG A 69 -17.29 19.12 16.57
N GLY A 70 -18.09 18.10 16.83
CA GLY A 70 -18.44 17.68 18.18
C GLY A 70 -19.23 16.39 18.21
N VAL A 71 -19.82 16.15 19.37
CA VAL A 71 -20.75 15.06 19.64
C VAL A 71 -22.01 15.67 20.22
N LEU A 72 -23.14 15.20 19.71
CA LEU A 72 -24.45 15.56 20.19
C LEU A 72 -25.23 14.29 20.45
N TYR A 73 -25.85 14.22 21.62
CA TYR A 73 -26.88 13.22 21.91
C TYR A 73 -28.20 13.91 22.22
N ALA A 74 -29.28 13.34 21.68
CA ALA A 74 -30.63 13.80 21.97
C ALA A 74 -31.61 12.63 22.02
N ASN A 75 -32.59 12.71 22.93
CA ASN A 75 -33.74 11.83 22.93
C ASN A 75 -34.67 12.10 21.74
N ARG A 76 -35.56 11.14 21.46
CA ARG A 76 -36.64 11.31 20.49
C ARG A 76 -37.55 12.43 20.92
N ARG A 77 -37.79 13.37 20.00
CA ARG A 77 -38.41 14.66 20.29
C ARG A 77 -37.50 15.37 21.28
N PHE A 78 -36.83 16.42 20.82
CA PHE A 78 -35.96 17.22 21.66
C PHE A 78 -36.66 17.59 22.99
N PRO A 79 -35.89 17.86 24.07
CA PRO A 79 -36.47 18.21 25.36
C PRO A 79 -37.54 19.29 25.19
N ASP A 80 -38.78 18.98 25.56
CA ASP A 80 -39.89 19.95 25.52
C ASP A 80 -39.60 21.04 26.59
N PRO A 81 -39.63 22.35 26.27
CA PRO A 81 -40.15 23.01 25.06
C PRO A 81 -39.08 23.66 24.15
N ASP A 82 -37.93 23.03 23.94
CA ASP A 82 -36.87 23.61 23.11
C ASP A 82 -37.14 23.40 21.61
N THR A 83 -37.27 24.52 20.89
CA THR A 83 -37.28 24.51 19.42
C THR A 83 -35.89 24.17 18.88
N ARG A 84 -35.84 23.61 17.66
CA ARG A 84 -34.57 23.33 16.95
C ARG A 84 -33.63 24.54 16.88
N LEU A 85 -34.17 25.74 16.71
CA LEU A 85 -33.40 27.00 16.70
C LEU A 85 -32.77 27.30 18.07
N GLN A 86 -33.51 27.12 19.16
CA GLN A 86 -32.98 27.33 20.51
C GLN A 86 -31.87 26.32 20.84
N LEU A 87 -31.99 25.08 20.37
CA LEU A 87 -30.94 24.06 20.52
C LEU A 87 -29.68 24.42 19.72
N LEU A 88 -29.85 24.92 18.50
CA LEU A 88 -28.74 25.39 17.69
C LEU A 88 -27.99 26.53 18.40
N GLU A 89 -28.71 27.54 18.89
CA GLU A 89 -28.12 28.65 19.66
C GLU A 89 -27.43 28.17 20.95
N LEU A 90 -28.03 27.22 21.66
CA LEU A 90 -27.44 26.61 22.85
C LEU A 90 -26.12 25.90 22.52
N ILE A 91 -26.08 25.11 21.44
CA ILE A 91 -24.86 24.40 21.02
C ILE A 91 -23.77 25.41 20.65
N LEU A 92 -24.10 26.41 19.83
CA LEU A 92 -23.14 27.40 19.35
C LEU A 92 -22.60 28.33 20.45
N SER A 93 -23.34 28.49 21.55
CA SER A 93 -22.94 29.28 22.72
C SER A 93 -22.32 28.46 23.86
N SER A 94 -22.38 27.13 23.77
CA SER A 94 -21.82 26.25 24.80
C SER A 94 -20.29 26.31 24.81
N PRO A 95 -19.65 26.24 26.00
CA PRO A 95 -18.20 26.18 26.07
C PRO A 95 -17.68 24.88 25.41
N ALA A 96 -16.53 24.99 24.74
CA ALA A 96 -15.88 23.83 24.15
C ALA A 96 -15.52 22.81 25.24
N SER A 97 -15.81 21.53 24.96
CA SER A 97 -15.53 20.42 25.87
C SER A 97 -14.88 19.21 25.21
N CYS A 98 -14.82 19.15 23.87
CA CYS A 98 -13.85 18.29 23.20
C CYS A 98 -12.44 18.91 23.34
N VAL A 99 -11.44 18.09 23.62
CA VAL A 99 -10.04 18.52 23.70
C VAL A 99 -9.30 18.26 22.39
N SER A 100 -8.16 18.92 22.18
CA SER A 100 -7.30 18.62 21.02
C SER A 100 -6.52 17.31 21.21
N GLU A 101 -5.93 16.80 20.13
CA GLU A 101 -5.00 15.65 20.19
C GLU A 101 -3.81 15.94 21.10
N ASP A 102 -3.26 17.15 21.01
CA ASP A 102 -2.11 17.60 21.80
C ASP A 102 -2.46 17.68 23.29
N ASP A 103 -3.63 18.21 23.62
CA ASP A 103 -4.11 18.26 25.02
C ASP A 103 -4.38 16.86 25.57
N TYR A 104 -4.97 15.97 24.77
CA TYR A 104 -5.21 14.58 25.17
C TYR A 104 -3.91 13.80 25.37
N ASN A 105 -2.83 14.20 24.68
CA ASN A 105 -1.51 13.61 24.88
C ASN A 105 -0.81 14.09 26.15
N GLN A 106 -1.29 15.16 26.79
CA GLN A 106 -0.82 15.55 28.13
C GLN A 106 -1.42 14.65 29.21
N ASP A 107 -0.79 14.64 30.38
CA ASP A 107 -1.31 13.93 31.56
C ASP A 107 -2.58 14.63 32.08
N ILE A 108 -3.72 14.23 31.53
CA ILE A 108 -5.05 14.61 32.01
C ILE A 108 -5.58 13.58 33.02
N GLU A 109 -6.18 14.06 34.11
CA GLU A 109 -6.68 13.25 35.22
C GLU A 109 -7.83 12.30 34.81
N GLU A 110 -8.71 12.77 33.93
CA GLU A 110 -9.85 12.01 33.42
C GLU A 110 -9.92 12.07 31.90
N ASP A 111 -10.36 10.98 31.26
CA ASP A 111 -10.58 10.96 29.82
C ASP A 111 -11.71 11.93 29.45
N PRO A 112 -11.50 12.83 28.47
CA PRO A 112 -12.52 13.74 27.99
C PRO A 112 -13.60 12.91 27.28
N PHE A 113 -14.75 13.52 27.02
CA PHE A 113 -15.77 12.84 26.25
C PHE A 113 -15.34 12.58 24.79
N CYS A 114 -14.75 13.60 24.17
CA CYS A 114 -14.33 13.59 22.77
C CYS A 114 -12.98 14.28 22.57
N ILE A 115 -12.31 13.85 21.51
CA ILE A 115 -11.08 14.44 21.00
C ILE A 115 -11.41 15.02 19.62
N SER A 116 -11.08 16.28 19.42
CA SER A 116 -11.21 17.00 18.15
C SER A 116 -9.87 16.99 17.45
N LEU A 117 -9.83 16.37 16.27
CA LEU A 117 -8.62 16.29 15.47
C LEU A 117 -8.28 17.68 14.88
N SER A 118 -6.98 17.97 14.86
CA SER A 118 -6.43 19.23 14.32
C SER A 118 -6.53 19.22 12.80
N ASP A 119 -6.17 18.09 12.19
CA ASP A 119 -6.48 17.75 10.80
C ASP A 119 -7.73 16.84 10.77
N SER A 120 -8.61 17.07 9.81
CA SER A 120 -9.77 16.19 9.59
C SER A 120 -9.38 14.79 9.12
N VAL A 121 -8.14 14.60 8.67
CA VAL A 121 -7.66 13.34 8.09
C VAL A 121 -6.63 12.68 9.00
N LEU A 122 -6.94 11.45 9.41
CA LEU A 122 -6.05 10.59 10.20
C LEU A 122 -5.79 9.30 9.43
N TYR A 123 -4.51 8.97 9.23
CA TYR A 123 -4.13 7.72 8.58
C TYR A 123 -3.59 6.70 9.59
N PRO A 124 -3.74 5.40 9.30
CA PRO A 124 -3.12 4.34 10.09
C PRO A 124 -1.61 4.52 10.30
N LYS A 125 -0.89 5.09 9.33
CA LYS A 125 0.55 5.40 9.45
C LYS A 125 0.89 6.40 10.56
N ASP A 126 -0.04 7.29 10.91
CA ASP A 126 0.16 8.33 11.91
C ASP A 126 0.04 7.77 13.33
N ILE A 127 -0.70 6.66 13.48
CA ILE A 127 -0.98 6.03 14.77
C ILE A 127 -0.25 4.70 14.97
N MET A 128 0.21 4.01 13.93
CA MET A 128 0.65 2.61 14.05
C MET A 128 1.88 2.40 14.96
N PHE A 129 2.82 3.35 14.95
CA PHE A 129 4.08 3.28 15.70
C PHE A 129 4.19 4.33 16.82
N SER A 130 3.32 5.34 16.84
CA SER A 130 3.41 6.46 17.78
C SER A 130 3.08 6.04 19.22
N GLU A 131 3.88 6.40 20.20
CA GLU A 131 3.63 6.01 21.61
C GLU A 131 2.67 6.96 22.34
N THR A 132 2.16 7.99 21.68
CA THR A 132 1.29 9.00 22.31
C THR A 132 -0.01 8.38 22.84
N ARG A 133 -0.59 8.98 23.89
CA ARG A 133 -1.85 8.51 24.48
C ARG A 133 -2.98 8.49 23.45
N PHE A 134 -3.03 9.49 22.57
CA PHE A 134 -3.93 9.55 21.41
C PHE A 134 -3.74 8.34 20.50
N ALA A 135 -2.50 8.07 20.05
CA ALA A 135 -2.22 6.95 19.16
C ALA A 135 -2.59 5.60 19.79
N GLN A 136 -2.40 5.43 21.10
CA GLN A 136 -2.84 4.23 21.82
C GLN A 136 -4.36 4.06 21.79
N LEU A 137 -5.14 5.13 22.01
CA LEU A 137 -6.60 5.10 21.90
C LEU A 137 -7.03 4.79 20.46
N ALA A 138 -6.50 5.53 19.49
CA ALA A 138 -6.83 5.36 18.08
C ALA A 138 -6.50 3.94 17.57
N ARG A 139 -5.35 3.39 17.97
CA ARG A 139 -5.00 1.99 17.67
C ARG A 139 -5.93 1.00 18.36
N TRP A 140 -6.37 1.27 19.58
CA TRP A 140 -7.33 0.40 20.25
C TRP A 140 -8.68 0.38 19.52
N LEU A 141 -9.15 1.54 19.04
CA LEU A 141 -10.37 1.63 18.25
C LEU A 141 -10.24 0.95 16.88
N PHE A 142 -9.09 1.11 16.21
CA PHE A 142 -8.89 0.62 14.84
C PHE A 142 -8.40 -0.84 14.77
N TYR A 143 -7.39 -1.19 15.57
CA TYR A 143 -6.75 -2.51 15.59
C TYR A 143 -7.17 -3.40 16.78
N GLY A 144 -7.92 -2.87 17.74
CA GLY A 144 -8.24 -3.60 18.98
C GLY A 144 -7.06 -3.70 19.97
N LYS A 145 -5.95 -2.98 19.76
CA LYS A 145 -4.72 -3.05 20.58
C LYS A 145 -4.15 -1.66 20.84
N ARG A 146 -3.68 -1.39 22.07
CA ARG A 146 -3.03 -0.12 22.43
C ARG A 146 -1.55 -0.06 22.06
N ALA A 147 -0.85 -1.20 22.16
CA ALA A 147 0.57 -1.27 21.84
C ALA A 147 0.82 -1.02 20.33
N PRO A 148 2.00 -0.49 19.95
CA PRO A 148 2.39 -0.36 18.55
C PRO A 148 2.24 -1.67 17.77
N VAL A 149 1.81 -1.56 16.52
CA VAL A 149 1.65 -2.72 15.64
C VAL A 149 2.95 -2.95 14.89
N VAL A 150 3.84 -3.73 15.48
CA VAL A 150 5.18 -4.01 14.95
C VAL A 150 5.21 -5.39 14.31
N ILE A 151 5.80 -5.47 13.12
CA ILE A 151 6.04 -6.75 12.47
C ILE A 151 7.02 -7.62 13.25
N LYS A 152 6.67 -8.89 13.44
CA LYS A 152 7.58 -9.87 14.02
C LYS A 152 8.38 -10.56 12.92
N LYS A 153 9.66 -10.20 12.81
CA LYS A 153 10.62 -10.96 12.02
C LYS A 153 10.93 -12.30 12.71
N ASP A 154 11.19 -13.32 11.92
CA ASP A 154 11.52 -14.67 12.38
C ASP A 154 12.75 -15.17 11.59
N PRO A 155 13.95 -15.09 12.18
CA PRO A 155 15.21 -15.46 11.53
C PRO A 155 15.36 -16.98 11.34
N ASP A 156 14.58 -17.80 12.05
CA ASP A 156 14.63 -19.26 11.94
C ASP A 156 13.76 -19.78 10.80
N ASN A 157 12.88 -18.93 10.26
CA ASN A 157 12.00 -19.24 9.14
C ASN A 157 12.19 -18.20 8.02
N LEU A 158 13.24 -18.31 7.22
CA LEU A 158 13.49 -17.33 6.17
C LEU A 158 12.59 -17.55 4.94
N ILE A 159 12.29 -16.46 4.24
CA ILE A 159 11.75 -16.50 2.87
C ILE A 159 12.72 -17.32 2.00
N PRO A 160 12.22 -18.31 1.22
CA PRO A 160 13.07 -19.10 0.35
C PRO A 160 13.89 -18.26 -0.63
N ARG A 161 15.17 -18.58 -0.84
CA ARG A 161 16.02 -17.92 -1.85
C ARG A 161 15.76 -18.46 -3.25
N ILE A 162 14.51 -18.39 -3.70
CA ILE A 162 14.08 -18.69 -5.06
C ILE A 162 13.40 -17.47 -5.65
N SER A 163 13.48 -17.31 -6.96
CA SER A 163 12.98 -16.16 -7.69
C SER A 163 11.99 -16.61 -8.77
N HIS A 164 10.95 -15.82 -9.03
CA HIS A 164 9.86 -16.15 -9.94
C HIS A 164 9.62 -15.03 -10.96
N TYR A 165 9.65 -15.39 -12.24
CA TYR A 165 9.24 -14.53 -13.37
C TYR A 165 7.99 -15.10 -14.01
N ILE A 166 7.12 -14.23 -14.55
CA ILE A 166 5.91 -14.64 -15.28
C ILE A 166 5.94 -14.01 -16.67
N LYS A 167 5.85 -14.85 -17.71
CA LYS A 167 5.74 -14.43 -19.10
C LYS A 167 4.49 -15.04 -19.72
N LEU A 168 3.44 -14.23 -19.87
CA LEU A 168 2.20 -14.64 -20.52
C LEU A 168 2.20 -14.24 -22.00
N SER A 169 1.57 -15.06 -22.84
CA SER A 169 1.41 -14.77 -24.27
C SER A 169 0.31 -13.72 -24.47
N GLY A 170 0.59 -12.65 -25.23
CA GLY A 170 -0.30 -11.49 -25.37
C GLY A 170 -0.50 -11.03 -26.82
N GLN A 171 -1.54 -10.23 -27.08
CA GLN A 171 -2.05 -10.00 -28.43
C GLN A 171 -1.17 -9.18 -29.40
N ASN A 172 -0.07 -8.56 -28.96
CA ASN A 172 0.77 -7.68 -29.79
C ASN A 172 2.29 -7.73 -29.49
N GLU A 173 2.77 -8.59 -28.58
CA GLU A 173 4.22 -8.74 -28.29
C GLU A 173 4.57 -10.23 -28.20
N TYR A 174 4.50 -10.88 -29.37
CA TYR A 174 4.66 -12.33 -29.52
C TYR A 174 6.11 -12.71 -29.77
N SER A 175 6.85 -12.84 -28.69
CA SER A 175 7.97 -13.76 -28.75
C SER A 175 8.03 -14.57 -27.47
N SER A 176 7.98 -15.90 -27.60
CA SER A 176 8.47 -16.79 -26.56
C SER A 176 9.97 -16.60 -26.32
N GLU A 177 10.66 -15.85 -27.19
CA GLU A 177 12.06 -15.51 -26.98
C GLU A 177 12.24 -14.54 -25.82
N LEU A 178 13.33 -14.78 -25.11
CA LEU A 178 13.87 -13.84 -24.13
C LEU A 178 14.79 -12.88 -24.88
N ASN A 179 14.69 -11.59 -24.57
CA ASN A 179 15.65 -10.60 -25.07
C ASN A 179 16.88 -10.54 -24.14
N PHE A 180 17.88 -9.77 -24.56
CA PHE A 180 19.13 -9.64 -23.81
C PHE A 180 18.94 -9.06 -22.40
N ASN A 181 17.98 -8.14 -22.23
CA ASN A 181 17.68 -7.55 -20.93
C ASN A 181 17.05 -8.57 -19.96
N HIS A 182 16.12 -9.40 -20.43
CA HIS A 182 15.53 -10.49 -19.64
C HIS A 182 16.63 -11.43 -19.13
N PHE A 183 17.56 -11.78 -20.00
CA PHE A 183 18.73 -12.59 -19.67
C PHE A 183 19.60 -11.95 -18.58
N LEU A 184 19.99 -10.69 -18.76
CA LEU A 184 20.77 -9.96 -17.76
C LEU A 184 20.06 -9.85 -16.42
N ASN A 185 18.75 -9.60 -16.42
CA ASN A 185 17.97 -9.49 -15.19
C ASN A 185 17.88 -10.82 -14.43
N MET A 186 17.70 -11.95 -15.13
CA MET A 186 17.75 -13.27 -14.50
C MET A 186 19.15 -13.62 -13.96
N LEU A 187 20.22 -13.25 -14.68
CA LEU A 187 21.58 -13.38 -14.16
C LEU A 187 21.80 -12.50 -12.93
N SER A 188 21.29 -11.26 -12.93
CA SER A 188 21.41 -10.37 -11.76
C SER A 188 20.71 -10.97 -10.54
N ALA A 189 19.56 -11.64 -10.71
CA ALA A 189 18.88 -12.33 -9.61
C ALA A 189 19.76 -13.44 -9.01
N LEU A 190 20.35 -14.29 -9.85
CA LEU A 190 21.20 -15.39 -9.40
C LEU A 190 22.51 -14.91 -8.76
N TYR A 191 23.23 -14.02 -9.44
CA TYR A 191 24.61 -13.69 -9.11
C TYR A 191 24.76 -12.46 -8.21
N ILE A 192 23.77 -11.57 -8.16
CA ILE A 192 23.78 -10.36 -7.34
C ILE A 192 22.75 -10.46 -6.23
N GLY A 193 21.48 -10.69 -6.57
CA GLY A 193 20.38 -10.77 -5.59
C GLY A 193 20.55 -11.91 -4.59
N GLY A 194 21.35 -12.93 -4.93
CA GLY A 194 21.63 -14.08 -4.06
C GLY A 194 20.52 -15.12 -4.06
N PHE A 195 19.73 -15.18 -5.12
CA PHE A 195 18.76 -16.25 -5.34
C PHE A 195 19.48 -17.51 -5.83
N ARG A 196 19.05 -18.67 -5.34
CA ARG A 196 19.67 -19.96 -5.68
C ARG A 196 19.07 -20.59 -6.93
N HIS A 197 17.86 -20.19 -7.29
CA HIS A 197 17.14 -20.73 -8.43
C HIS A 197 16.12 -19.72 -8.95
N VAL A 198 15.95 -19.68 -10.26
CA VAL A 198 14.93 -18.87 -10.94
C VAL A 198 13.91 -19.79 -11.62
N TYR A 199 12.64 -19.58 -11.34
CA TYR A 199 11.54 -20.22 -12.04
C TYR A 199 10.89 -19.24 -13.01
N LEU A 200 10.88 -19.60 -14.28
CA LEU A 200 10.21 -18.86 -15.34
C LEU A 200 8.87 -19.52 -15.66
N HIS A 201 7.79 -18.91 -15.20
CA HIS A 201 6.43 -19.37 -15.44
C HIS A 201 5.93 -18.82 -16.77
N ALA A 202 5.65 -19.71 -17.73
CA ALA A 202 5.17 -19.31 -19.05
C ALA A 202 4.26 -20.38 -19.68
N GLU A 203 3.39 -19.95 -20.61
CA GLU A 203 2.47 -20.84 -21.33
C GLU A 203 3.23 -21.83 -22.24
N GLU A 204 4.33 -21.37 -22.83
CA GLU A 204 5.23 -22.12 -23.69
C GLU A 204 6.68 -22.03 -23.19
N GLU A 205 7.48 -23.03 -23.53
CA GLU A 205 8.92 -22.98 -23.26
C GLU A 205 9.56 -21.85 -24.07
N PRO A 206 10.39 -20.99 -23.44
CA PRO A 206 11.08 -19.93 -24.16
C PRO A 206 12.03 -20.47 -25.23
N ARG A 207 12.44 -19.59 -26.15
CA ARG A 207 13.36 -19.93 -27.24
C ARG A 207 14.39 -18.84 -27.47
N GLY A 208 15.28 -19.09 -28.42
CA GLY A 208 16.30 -18.14 -28.87
C GLY A 208 17.57 -18.17 -28.03
N GLN A 209 18.59 -17.47 -28.53
CA GLN A 209 19.95 -17.48 -28.00
C GLN A 209 20.00 -17.24 -26.48
N TRP A 210 19.22 -16.28 -25.99
CA TRP A 210 19.27 -15.90 -24.57
C TRP A 210 18.62 -16.93 -23.65
N TRP A 211 17.66 -17.73 -24.15
CA TRP A 211 17.16 -18.88 -23.40
C TRP A 211 18.18 -20.01 -23.37
N GLU A 212 18.81 -20.31 -24.52
CA GLU A 212 19.87 -21.33 -24.62
C GLU A 212 21.02 -21.02 -23.65
N GLU A 213 21.42 -19.76 -23.55
CA GLU A 213 22.43 -19.29 -22.58
C GLU A 213 22.02 -19.51 -21.12
N LEU A 214 20.72 -19.38 -20.78
CA LEU A 214 20.19 -19.61 -19.43
C LEU A 214 20.03 -21.09 -19.07
N GLN A 215 19.98 -22.00 -20.05
CA GLN A 215 19.87 -23.44 -19.77
C GLN A 215 21.10 -23.98 -19.03
N SER A 216 22.22 -23.27 -19.07
CA SER A 216 23.43 -23.58 -18.28
C SER A 216 23.35 -23.09 -16.82
N GLU A 217 22.32 -22.34 -16.46
CA GLU A 217 22.12 -21.74 -15.14
C GLU A 217 21.09 -22.49 -14.30
N SER A 218 20.97 -22.07 -13.03
CA SER A 218 19.92 -22.55 -12.12
C SER A 218 18.56 -21.90 -12.46
N VAL A 219 18.07 -22.17 -13.66
CA VAL A 219 16.82 -21.63 -14.22
C VAL A 219 15.94 -22.78 -14.67
N THR A 220 14.66 -22.78 -14.31
CA THR A 220 13.69 -23.78 -14.74
C THR A 220 12.46 -23.12 -15.33
N TRP A 221 12.09 -23.52 -16.54
CA TRP A 221 10.79 -23.20 -17.11
C TRP A 221 9.71 -24.04 -16.43
N VAL A 222 8.63 -23.37 -16.03
CA VAL A 222 7.44 -24.00 -15.46
C VAL A 222 6.27 -23.64 -16.35
N LYS A 223 5.64 -24.66 -16.93
CA LYS A 223 4.43 -24.45 -17.71
C LYS A 223 3.30 -23.96 -16.80
N ILE A 224 2.63 -22.88 -17.19
CA ILE A 224 1.41 -22.40 -16.56
C ILE A 224 0.29 -22.27 -17.59
N GLU A 225 -0.95 -22.39 -17.12
CA GLU A 225 -2.13 -22.07 -17.91
C GLU A 225 -2.63 -20.69 -17.46
N PRO A 226 -2.96 -19.78 -18.40
CA PRO A 226 -3.51 -18.49 -18.04
C PRO A 226 -4.91 -18.70 -17.43
N ILE A 227 -5.23 -17.88 -16.44
CA ILE A 227 -6.58 -17.82 -15.88
C ILE A 227 -7.38 -16.73 -16.59
N ASP A 228 -8.67 -16.96 -16.75
CA ASP A 228 -9.64 -16.03 -17.33
C ASP A 228 -10.57 -15.40 -16.27
N THR A 229 -10.57 -15.96 -15.06
CA THR A 229 -11.41 -15.53 -13.95
C THR A 229 -10.70 -15.58 -12.61
N VAL A 230 -11.05 -14.67 -11.70
CA VAL A 230 -10.71 -14.71 -10.26
C VAL A 230 -11.99 -14.53 -9.46
N PHE A 231 -12.28 -15.41 -8.49
CA PHE A 231 -13.52 -15.35 -7.69
C PHE A 231 -14.81 -15.09 -8.52
N ARG A 232 -14.92 -15.74 -9.69
CA ARG A 232 -16.02 -15.61 -10.66
C ARG A 232 -16.15 -14.24 -11.35
N GLN A 233 -15.10 -13.43 -11.31
CA GLN A 233 -14.98 -12.19 -12.07
C GLN A 233 -14.02 -12.40 -13.23
N ASP A 234 -14.38 -11.90 -14.41
CA ASP A 234 -13.52 -11.94 -15.59
C ASP A 234 -12.25 -11.11 -15.36
N ILE A 235 -11.11 -11.63 -15.83
CA ILE A 235 -9.86 -10.88 -15.96
C ILE A 235 -9.39 -11.03 -17.39
N ARG A 236 -9.32 -9.92 -18.13
CA ARG A 236 -9.03 -9.93 -19.56
C ARG A 236 -7.64 -9.41 -19.86
N GLN A 237 -7.14 -8.48 -19.06
CA GLN A 237 -5.81 -7.89 -19.29
C GLN A 237 -4.72 -8.84 -18.79
N LYS A 238 -3.75 -9.18 -19.65
CA LYS A 238 -2.67 -10.11 -19.25
C LYS A 238 -1.80 -9.59 -18.11
N ALA A 239 -1.62 -8.27 -18.00
CA ALA A 239 -0.96 -7.66 -16.84
C ALA A 239 -1.71 -8.01 -15.54
N HIS A 240 -3.04 -7.95 -15.56
CA HIS A 240 -3.91 -8.31 -14.44
C HIS A 240 -3.89 -9.83 -14.15
N VAL A 241 -3.86 -10.65 -15.19
CA VAL A 241 -3.67 -12.11 -15.03
C VAL A 241 -2.33 -12.39 -14.35
N SER A 242 -1.26 -11.70 -14.74
CA SER A 242 0.06 -11.80 -14.10
C SER A 242 0.02 -11.35 -12.64
N ASP A 243 -0.74 -10.29 -12.32
CA ASP A 243 -0.97 -9.84 -10.93
C ASP A 243 -1.59 -10.93 -10.08
N VAL A 244 -2.61 -11.65 -10.55
CA VAL A 244 -3.19 -12.74 -9.76
C VAL A 244 -2.23 -13.94 -9.65
N ILE A 245 -1.61 -14.35 -10.76
CA ILE A 245 -0.74 -15.53 -10.79
C ILE A 245 0.48 -15.35 -9.88
N ARG A 246 1.10 -14.15 -9.82
CA ARG A 246 2.25 -13.91 -8.92
C ARG A 246 1.89 -14.09 -7.45
N TYR A 247 0.71 -13.66 -7.02
CA TYR A 247 0.25 -13.88 -5.64
C TYR A 247 0.03 -15.37 -5.36
N LEU A 248 -0.56 -16.13 -6.29
CA LEU A 248 -0.77 -17.56 -6.11
C LEU A 248 0.54 -18.36 -6.07
N ILE A 249 1.51 -17.99 -6.91
CA ILE A 249 2.85 -18.60 -6.92
C ILE A 249 3.56 -18.33 -5.59
N LEU A 250 3.61 -17.07 -5.15
CA LEU A 250 4.23 -16.70 -3.88
C LEU A 250 3.55 -17.37 -2.69
N TYR A 251 2.23 -17.50 -2.71
CA TYR A 251 1.49 -18.18 -1.65
C TYR A 251 1.87 -19.66 -1.56
N LYS A 252 1.98 -20.34 -2.71
CA LYS A 252 2.28 -21.77 -2.77
C LYS A 252 3.76 -22.09 -2.51
N TYR A 253 4.67 -21.33 -3.11
CA TYR A 253 6.10 -21.67 -3.15
C TYR A 253 6.99 -20.74 -2.31
N GLY A 254 6.46 -19.59 -1.89
CA GLY A 254 7.27 -18.53 -1.30
C GLY A 254 8.28 -17.98 -2.30
N GLY A 255 9.31 -17.32 -1.79
CA GLY A 255 10.38 -16.76 -2.61
C GLY A 255 10.19 -15.29 -2.94
N ALA A 256 10.91 -14.82 -3.95
CA ALA A 256 10.74 -13.51 -4.53
C ALA A 256 10.00 -13.61 -5.87
N TYR A 257 9.12 -12.66 -6.13
CA TYR A 257 8.62 -12.34 -7.45
C TYR A 257 9.28 -11.05 -7.91
N GLN A 258 9.60 -10.98 -9.20
CA GLN A 258 9.99 -9.72 -9.82
C GLN A 258 9.57 -9.64 -11.29
N ASP A 259 9.22 -8.44 -11.74
CA ASP A 259 8.94 -8.13 -13.14
C ASP A 259 10.22 -8.27 -14.00
N PHE A 260 10.05 -8.38 -15.32
CA PHE A 260 11.14 -8.61 -16.27
C PHE A 260 12.10 -7.43 -16.46
N ASP A 261 11.68 -6.25 -16.03
CA ASP A 261 12.37 -4.97 -16.07
C ASP A 261 12.96 -4.59 -14.69
N VAL A 262 13.10 -5.59 -13.81
CA VAL A 262 13.78 -5.49 -12.51
C VAL A 262 15.22 -6.00 -12.62
N THR A 263 16.18 -5.15 -12.26
CA THR A 263 17.60 -5.45 -12.13
C THR A 263 17.99 -5.51 -10.65
N TRP A 264 18.58 -6.61 -10.19
CA TRP A 264 19.17 -6.70 -8.85
C TRP A 264 20.55 -6.03 -8.84
N VAL A 265 20.73 -5.06 -7.95
CA VAL A 265 21.97 -4.28 -7.82
C VAL A 265 22.72 -4.53 -6.52
N SER A 266 22.10 -5.20 -5.55
CA SER A 266 22.78 -5.70 -4.36
C SER A 266 22.15 -7.00 -3.83
N HIS A 267 22.86 -7.64 -2.91
CA HIS A 267 22.46 -8.92 -2.33
C HIS A 267 21.34 -8.76 -1.31
N VAL A 268 20.26 -9.53 -1.47
CA VAL A 268 19.13 -9.52 -0.53
C VAL A 268 19.58 -10.07 0.83
N ASN A 269 19.55 -9.22 1.86
CA ASN A 269 20.01 -9.59 3.20
C ASN A 269 19.00 -10.50 3.95
N ASP A 270 19.51 -11.28 4.91
CA ASP A 270 18.68 -12.23 5.67
C ASP A 270 17.67 -11.54 6.60
N SER A 271 17.92 -10.29 7.01
CA SER A 271 16.98 -9.52 7.82
C SER A 271 15.69 -9.20 7.05
N LEU A 272 15.77 -8.98 5.75
CA LEU A 272 14.61 -8.82 4.89
C LEU A 272 13.90 -10.16 4.66
N LEU A 273 14.66 -11.24 4.48
CA LEU A 273 14.10 -12.59 4.34
C LEU A 273 13.48 -13.13 5.64
N ALA A 274 13.81 -12.57 6.80
CA ALA A 274 13.18 -12.89 8.08
C ALA A 274 11.76 -12.30 8.20
N CYS A 275 11.29 -11.53 7.23
CA CYS A 275 9.91 -11.07 7.17
C CYS A 275 8.96 -12.19 6.68
N PRO A 276 7.70 -12.25 7.14
CA PRO A 276 6.68 -13.14 6.57
C PRO A 276 6.29 -12.77 5.13
N PHE A 277 6.24 -11.48 4.82
CA PHE A 277 6.01 -10.92 3.50
C PHE A 277 6.76 -9.59 3.38
N VAL A 278 7.22 -9.24 2.18
CA VAL A 278 7.90 -7.98 1.87
C VAL A 278 7.25 -7.32 0.66
N HIS A 279 6.89 -6.05 0.81
CA HIS A 279 6.44 -5.18 -0.28
C HIS A 279 7.38 -3.97 -0.42
N ALA A 280 7.23 -3.27 -1.53
CA ALA A 280 7.96 -2.05 -1.82
C ALA A 280 7.02 -0.91 -2.21
N PHE A 281 7.48 0.32 -1.98
CA PHE A 281 6.73 1.53 -2.31
C PHE A 281 6.65 1.75 -3.81
N ASP A 282 5.60 2.48 -4.23
CA ASP A 282 5.51 3.15 -5.51
C ASP A 282 5.82 4.66 -5.35
N TRP A 283 6.21 5.32 -6.43
CA TRP A 283 6.58 6.74 -6.46
C TRP A 283 5.43 7.66 -6.87
N VAL A 284 4.43 7.16 -7.60
CA VAL A 284 3.41 8.03 -8.17
C VAL A 284 2.44 8.54 -7.09
N ILE A 285 2.07 9.82 -7.18
CA ILE A 285 0.94 10.36 -6.42
C ILE A 285 -0.34 10.00 -7.18
N ASN A 286 -1.18 9.13 -6.61
CA ASN A 286 -2.43 8.72 -7.25
C ASN A 286 -3.67 8.82 -6.34
N GLY A 287 -4.09 10.03 -6.01
CA GLY A 287 -5.21 10.28 -5.11
C GLY A 287 -4.73 10.74 -3.73
N GLU A 288 -5.57 10.56 -2.72
CA GLU A 288 -5.39 11.17 -1.40
C GLU A 288 -4.53 10.32 -0.45
N TRP A 289 -4.15 9.10 -0.84
CA TRP A 289 -3.47 8.20 0.09
C TRP A 289 -2.02 8.61 0.37
N PRO A 290 -1.53 8.38 1.60
CA PRO A 290 -0.22 8.88 1.98
C PRO A 290 0.94 8.13 1.35
N GLU A 291 0.72 6.90 0.88
CA GLU A 291 1.70 6.05 0.22
C GLU A 291 1.00 5.07 -0.73
N TYR A 292 1.77 4.45 -1.61
CA TYR A 292 1.33 3.44 -2.59
C TYR A 292 2.32 2.29 -2.57
N ILE A 293 1.84 1.10 -2.90
CA ILE A 293 2.68 -0.09 -3.05
C ILE A 293 2.81 -0.42 -4.52
N ASN A 294 3.95 -0.96 -4.88
CA ASN A 294 4.18 -1.54 -6.20
C ASN A 294 4.38 -3.06 -6.04
N ASN A 295 3.76 -3.82 -6.95
CA ASN A 295 3.79 -5.29 -6.92
C ASN A 295 4.81 -5.89 -7.90
N GLY A 296 5.72 -5.07 -8.43
CA GLY A 296 6.76 -5.49 -9.36
C GLY A 296 7.97 -6.14 -8.70
N VAL A 297 8.15 -5.96 -7.38
CA VAL A 297 9.10 -6.73 -6.56
C VAL A 297 8.44 -7.07 -5.23
N MET A 298 8.35 -8.36 -4.92
CA MET A 298 7.71 -8.85 -3.69
C MET A 298 8.41 -10.09 -3.18
N PHE A 299 8.32 -10.32 -1.87
CA PHE A 299 8.86 -11.53 -1.26
C PHE A 299 7.83 -12.13 -0.31
N SER A 300 7.76 -13.45 -0.25
CA SER A 300 6.80 -14.13 0.61
C SER A 300 7.37 -15.41 1.19
N ARG A 301 7.05 -15.68 2.44
CA ARG A 301 7.06 -17.06 2.93
C ARG A 301 5.98 -17.85 2.23
N ARG A 302 6.15 -19.18 2.21
CA ARG A 302 5.05 -20.08 1.87
C ARG A 302 3.90 -19.85 2.85
N HIS A 303 2.70 -19.78 2.31
CA HIS A 303 1.47 -19.62 3.07
C HIS A 303 1.45 -18.39 4.01
N SER A 304 2.09 -17.28 3.62
CA SER A 304 2.07 -16.04 4.40
C SER A 304 0.64 -15.58 4.69
N ASP A 305 0.36 -15.23 5.95
CA ASP A 305 -0.96 -14.78 6.38
C ASP A 305 -1.39 -13.49 5.68
N TRP A 306 -0.45 -12.55 5.47
CA TRP A 306 -0.75 -11.32 4.75
C TRP A 306 -1.25 -11.64 3.34
N LEU A 307 -0.55 -12.52 2.64
CA LEU A 307 -0.88 -12.88 1.26
C LEU A 307 -2.19 -13.67 1.17
N ARG A 308 -2.50 -14.52 2.16
CA ARG A 308 -3.80 -15.18 2.27
C ARG A 308 -4.93 -14.15 2.36
N LEU A 309 -4.81 -13.20 3.28
CA LEU A 309 -5.80 -12.13 3.48
C LEU A 309 -5.90 -11.23 2.25
N PHE A 310 -4.78 -10.94 1.59
CA PHE A 310 -4.76 -10.16 0.35
C PHE A 310 -5.45 -10.90 -0.80
N ILE A 311 -5.21 -12.20 -0.98
CA ILE A 311 -5.90 -12.99 -2.02
C ILE A 311 -7.42 -12.96 -1.81
N GLU A 312 -7.91 -12.96 -0.57
CA GLU A 312 -9.34 -12.80 -0.27
C GLU A 312 -9.93 -11.47 -0.76
N THR A 313 -9.11 -10.41 -0.90
CA THR A 313 -9.60 -9.12 -1.44
C THR A 313 -9.81 -9.16 -2.96
N LEU A 314 -9.25 -10.13 -3.67
CA LEU A 314 -9.49 -10.32 -5.11
C LEU A 314 -10.94 -10.72 -5.43
N LYS A 315 -11.79 -10.93 -4.42
CA LYS A 315 -13.25 -11.02 -4.59
C LYS A 315 -13.90 -9.68 -4.97
N GLU A 316 -13.19 -8.57 -4.85
CA GLU A 316 -13.65 -7.22 -5.25
C GLU A 316 -12.78 -6.69 -6.40
N TYR A 317 -12.24 -7.60 -7.24
CA TYR A 317 -11.30 -7.26 -8.30
C TYR A 317 -11.93 -6.36 -9.37
N ARG A 318 -11.17 -5.39 -9.86
CA ARG A 318 -11.65 -4.42 -10.87
C ARG A 318 -10.79 -4.46 -12.12
N ASP A 319 -11.16 -5.24 -13.12
CA ASP A 319 -10.35 -5.43 -14.34
C ASP A 319 -10.14 -4.14 -15.17
N GLU A 320 -10.96 -3.10 -14.95
CA GLU A 320 -10.81 -1.79 -15.61
C GLU A 320 -9.93 -0.80 -14.81
N GLU A 321 -9.64 -1.10 -13.54
CA GLU A 321 -8.89 -0.21 -12.65
C GLU A 321 -7.57 -0.87 -12.21
N TRP A 322 -6.57 -0.90 -13.09
CA TRP A 322 -5.27 -1.55 -12.82
C TRP A 322 -4.68 -1.10 -11.48
N ASN A 323 -4.52 0.21 -11.30
CA ASN A 323 -3.88 0.78 -10.11
C ASN A 323 -4.71 0.59 -8.82
N PHE A 324 -6.02 0.36 -8.94
CA PHE A 324 -6.84 0.00 -7.79
C PHE A 324 -6.37 -1.35 -7.23
N ASN A 325 -6.22 -2.36 -8.08
CA ASN A 325 -5.84 -3.70 -7.65
C ASN A 325 -4.35 -3.83 -7.30
N SER A 326 -3.47 -3.20 -8.09
CA SER A 326 -2.01 -3.39 -7.97
C SER A 326 -1.32 -2.42 -7.02
N GLY A 327 -1.93 -1.26 -6.74
CA GLY A 327 -1.36 -0.23 -5.87
C GLY A 327 -2.19 0.10 -4.63
N LEU A 328 -3.46 0.46 -4.82
CA LEU A 328 -4.32 0.93 -3.72
C LEU A 328 -4.70 -0.16 -2.72
N VAL A 329 -5.22 -1.29 -3.21
CA VAL A 329 -5.65 -2.39 -2.35
C VAL A 329 -4.49 -2.97 -1.53
N PRO A 330 -3.28 -3.22 -2.08
CA PRO A 330 -2.14 -3.67 -1.29
C PRO A 330 -1.77 -2.70 -0.17
N TYR A 331 -1.75 -1.38 -0.47
CA TYR A 331 -1.47 -0.38 0.56
C TYR A 331 -2.52 -0.37 1.68
N LYS A 332 -3.81 -0.52 1.32
CA LYS A 332 -4.89 -0.66 2.31
C LYS A 332 -4.76 -1.93 3.15
N MET A 333 -4.26 -3.01 2.57
CA MET A 333 -4.00 -4.25 3.29
C MET A 333 -2.79 -4.13 4.22
N PHE A 334 -1.76 -3.38 3.84
CA PHE A 334 -0.69 -2.98 4.75
C PHE A 334 -1.24 -2.20 5.94
N GLU A 335 -2.07 -1.18 5.71
CA GLU A 335 -2.64 -0.38 6.80
C GLU A 335 -3.56 -1.19 7.73
N LYS A 336 -4.22 -2.25 7.24
CA LYS A 336 -5.05 -3.13 8.08
C LYS A 336 -4.27 -4.17 8.85
N HIS A 337 -3.18 -4.67 8.27
CA HIS A 337 -2.36 -5.75 8.84
C HIS A 337 -0.86 -5.43 8.81
N PRO A 338 -0.42 -4.33 9.44
CA PRO A 338 0.98 -3.89 9.34
C PRO A 338 1.93 -4.80 10.13
N ASP A 339 1.41 -5.67 10.99
CA ASP A 339 2.16 -6.72 11.69
C ASP A 339 2.53 -7.92 10.81
N LEU A 340 1.98 -8.03 9.59
CA LEU A 340 2.14 -9.19 8.72
C LEU A 340 2.97 -8.91 7.45
N VAL A 341 3.37 -7.66 7.19
CA VAL A 341 4.17 -7.28 6.01
C VAL A 341 5.28 -6.28 6.37
N CYS A 342 6.49 -6.53 5.86
CA CYS A 342 7.59 -5.58 5.90
C CYS A 342 7.46 -4.67 4.68
N LEU A 343 7.22 -3.38 4.93
CA LEU A 343 7.24 -2.36 3.89
C LEU A 343 8.58 -1.60 3.98
N ASP A 344 9.50 -1.89 3.06
CA ASP A 344 10.88 -1.43 3.14
C ASP A 344 11.22 -0.52 1.95
N ARG A 345 11.79 0.66 2.26
CA ARG A 345 12.09 1.73 1.29
C ARG A 345 13.27 1.38 0.36
N HIS A 346 14.08 0.38 0.69
CA HIS A 346 15.28 0.00 -0.07
C HIS A 346 15.11 -1.29 -0.88
N VAL A 347 13.92 -1.89 -0.88
CA VAL A 347 13.60 -3.08 -1.71
C VAL A 347 13.77 -2.77 -3.18
N GLN A 348 13.16 -1.69 -3.64
CA GLN A 348 13.29 -1.25 -5.02
C GLN A 348 13.31 0.27 -5.13
N VAL A 349 13.99 0.75 -6.17
CA VAL A 349 13.82 2.11 -6.70
C VAL A 349 13.17 1.97 -8.06
N LEU A 350 12.01 2.60 -8.25
CA LEU A 350 11.38 2.67 -9.56
C LEU A 350 12.05 3.76 -10.40
N CYS A 351 12.25 3.49 -11.67
CA CYS A 351 12.68 4.47 -12.66
C CYS A 351 11.65 4.59 -13.77
N HIS A 352 11.29 5.83 -14.12
CA HIS A 352 10.30 6.18 -15.14
C HIS A 352 10.78 7.43 -15.88
N GLY A 353 10.74 7.41 -17.22
CA GLY A 353 11.22 8.51 -18.07
C GLY A 353 12.71 8.84 -17.88
N GLY A 354 13.53 7.86 -17.48
CA GLY A 354 14.95 8.07 -17.17
C GLY A 354 15.23 8.74 -15.81
N ILE A 355 14.20 8.93 -14.98
CA ILE A 355 14.31 9.46 -13.62
C ILE A 355 14.04 8.31 -12.66
N CYS A 356 14.83 8.19 -11.60
CA CYS A 356 14.68 7.16 -10.58
C CYS A 356 14.17 7.79 -9.29
N TYR A 357 13.27 7.13 -8.56
CA TYR A 357 12.54 7.70 -7.43
C TYR A 357 12.86 6.95 -6.14
N PRO A 358 13.94 7.30 -5.42
CA PRO A 358 14.37 6.61 -4.21
C PRO A 358 13.40 6.81 -3.04
N PRO A 359 12.68 5.77 -2.56
CA PRO A 359 11.60 5.97 -1.59
C PRO A 359 12.00 6.57 -0.25
N TRP A 360 13.30 6.63 0.08
CA TRP A 360 13.79 7.24 1.33
C TRP A 360 14.03 8.76 1.23
N THR A 361 13.89 9.38 0.06
CA THR A 361 14.01 10.83 -0.08
C THR A 361 12.66 11.51 0.06
N GLU A 362 12.60 12.73 0.60
CA GLU A 362 11.33 13.45 0.80
C GLU A 362 10.60 13.75 -0.52
N ASP A 363 11.36 13.85 -1.62
CA ASP A 363 10.88 14.30 -2.92
C ASP A 363 10.61 13.16 -3.92
N TYR A 364 10.60 11.91 -3.44
CA TYR A 364 10.41 10.73 -4.29
C TYR A 364 9.00 10.63 -4.86
N ARG A 365 7.99 11.07 -4.10
CA ARG A 365 6.60 11.01 -4.55
C ARG A 365 6.27 12.16 -5.48
N ARG A 366 5.79 11.86 -6.69
CA ARG A 366 5.51 12.90 -7.70
C ARG A 366 4.27 12.61 -8.53
N PRO A 367 3.58 13.64 -9.07
CA PRO A 367 2.55 13.46 -10.07
C PRO A 367 3.13 12.82 -11.35
N LEU A 368 2.32 12.01 -12.02
CA LEU A 368 2.68 11.43 -13.32
C LEU A 368 2.98 12.56 -14.32
N GLY A 369 4.16 12.52 -14.94
CA GLY A 369 4.64 13.55 -15.88
C GLY A 369 5.61 14.58 -15.29
N ASN A 370 5.94 14.50 -13.99
CA ASN A 370 7.03 15.32 -13.44
C ASN A 370 8.38 14.82 -13.97
N THR A 371 9.10 15.70 -14.69
CA THR A 371 10.38 15.37 -15.34
C THR A 371 11.61 15.91 -14.60
N ARG A 372 11.45 16.41 -13.36
CA ARG A 372 12.57 16.88 -12.56
C ARG A 372 13.27 15.69 -11.92
N SER A 373 14.59 15.62 -12.07
CA SER A 373 15.43 14.65 -11.36
C SER A 373 15.23 14.76 -9.84
N THR A 374 15.18 13.61 -9.18
CA THR A 374 15.20 13.51 -7.72
C THR A 374 16.61 13.71 -7.19
N SER A 375 16.73 13.70 -5.87
CA SER A 375 18.01 13.59 -5.18
C SER A 375 18.82 12.37 -5.68
N PRO A 376 20.15 12.52 -5.91
CA PRO A 376 21.00 11.41 -6.32
C PRO A 376 21.13 10.37 -5.22
N PHE A 377 21.36 9.12 -5.60
CA PHE A 377 21.56 7.99 -4.67
C PHE A 377 22.57 7.00 -5.25
N SER A 378 23.13 6.14 -4.39
CA SER A 378 24.02 5.05 -4.79
C SER A 378 23.25 3.76 -5.04
N LEU A 379 23.61 3.04 -6.11
CA LEU A 379 23.04 1.70 -6.38
C LEU A 379 23.30 0.68 -5.26
N GLN A 380 24.25 0.94 -4.36
CA GLN A 380 24.54 0.07 -3.21
C GLN A 380 23.51 0.22 -2.08
N GLU A 381 22.70 1.28 -2.09
CA GLU A 381 21.69 1.55 -1.06
C GLU A 381 20.39 0.76 -1.29
N VAL A 382 20.21 0.14 -2.45
CA VAL A 382 18.97 -0.53 -2.86
C VAL A 382 19.24 -1.97 -3.30
N PHE A 383 18.25 -2.86 -3.15
CA PHE A 383 18.36 -4.23 -3.65
C PHE A 383 18.08 -4.33 -5.14
N ALA A 384 17.06 -3.63 -5.63
CA ALA A 384 16.64 -3.72 -7.02
C ALA A 384 16.31 -2.35 -7.64
N ILE A 385 16.52 -2.23 -8.95
CA ILE A 385 16.03 -1.13 -9.76
C ILE A 385 14.95 -1.65 -10.69
N HIS A 386 13.79 -1.00 -10.70
CA HIS A 386 12.64 -1.38 -11.51
C HIS A 386 12.37 -0.30 -12.57
N THR A 387 12.69 -0.57 -13.83
CA THR A 387 12.57 0.44 -14.91
C THR A 387 11.27 0.27 -15.67
N THR A 388 10.30 1.15 -15.44
CA THR A 388 8.92 0.97 -15.93
C THR A 388 8.69 1.53 -17.33
N GLU A 389 9.33 2.67 -17.68
CA GLU A 389 9.19 3.31 -18.99
C GLU A 389 10.44 4.14 -19.34
N PRO A 390 11.10 3.93 -20.48
CA PRO A 390 10.94 2.75 -21.32
C PRO A 390 11.37 1.49 -20.55
N LYS A 391 10.64 0.38 -20.67
CA LYS A 391 10.99 -0.90 -20.02
C LYS A 391 12.39 -1.42 -20.35
N LEU A 392 12.91 -0.98 -21.50
CA LEU A 392 14.22 -1.40 -22.01
C LEU A 392 15.20 -0.22 -21.96
N ILE A 393 16.14 -0.28 -21.02
CA ILE A 393 17.24 0.68 -20.91
C ILE A 393 18.09 0.58 -22.19
N PRO A 394 18.42 1.70 -22.87
CA PRO A 394 19.18 1.69 -24.12
C PRO A 394 20.49 0.89 -24.07
N SER A 395 21.22 0.95 -22.95
CA SER A 395 22.47 0.21 -22.74
C SER A 395 22.28 -1.30 -22.64
N LEU A 396 21.08 -1.77 -22.31
CA LEU A 396 20.76 -3.18 -22.08
C LEU A 396 20.02 -3.83 -23.26
N GLN A 397 19.87 -3.12 -24.38
CA GLN A 397 19.18 -3.64 -25.58
C GLN A 397 19.97 -4.74 -26.29
N SER A 398 21.30 -4.69 -26.25
CA SER A 398 22.18 -5.65 -26.93
C SER A 398 23.56 -5.69 -26.29
N THR A 399 24.31 -6.75 -26.58
CA THR A 399 25.73 -6.85 -26.18
C THR A 399 26.57 -5.70 -26.74
N GLN A 400 26.28 -5.23 -27.96
CA GLN A 400 26.99 -4.12 -28.57
C GLN A 400 26.74 -2.80 -27.84
N ASN A 401 25.49 -2.55 -27.43
CA ASN A 401 25.15 -1.36 -26.65
C ASN A 401 25.81 -1.43 -25.27
N LEU A 402 25.77 -2.59 -24.62
CA LEU A 402 26.40 -2.79 -23.32
C LEU A 402 27.92 -2.64 -23.36
N LYS A 403 28.60 -2.96 -24.46
CA LYS A 403 30.04 -2.72 -24.61
C LYS A 403 30.38 -1.22 -24.67
N LYS A 404 29.51 -0.43 -25.30
CA LYS A 404 29.74 1.00 -25.55
C LYS A 404 29.18 1.91 -24.45
N SER A 405 28.36 1.38 -23.55
CA SER A 405 27.67 2.18 -22.55
C SER A 405 28.61 2.77 -21.51
N THR A 406 28.36 4.03 -21.15
CA THR A 406 29.09 4.76 -20.09
C THR A 406 28.20 5.07 -18.90
N ASP A 407 26.93 4.64 -18.92
CA ASP A 407 25.99 4.76 -17.80
C ASP A 407 26.25 3.69 -16.73
N ASP A 408 25.82 4.00 -15.50
CA ASP A 408 26.01 3.15 -14.32
C ASP A 408 25.38 1.76 -14.49
N PHE A 409 24.21 1.67 -15.13
CA PHE A 409 23.56 0.39 -15.44
C PHE A 409 24.43 -0.46 -16.36
N GLY A 410 25.00 0.15 -17.40
CA GLY A 410 25.96 -0.49 -18.28
C GLY A 410 27.20 -1.00 -17.56
N HIS A 411 27.78 -0.18 -16.68
CA HIS A 411 28.92 -0.59 -15.84
C HIS A 411 28.57 -1.78 -14.94
N PHE A 412 27.41 -1.71 -14.30
CA PHE A 412 26.91 -2.76 -13.43
C PHE A 412 26.64 -4.08 -14.19
N MET A 413 25.95 -4.03 -15.33
CA MET A 413 25.64 -5.24 -16.09
C MET A 413 26.87 -5.89 -16.74
N ARG A 414 27.91 -5.11 -17.07
CA ARG A 414 29.21 -5.69 -17.42
C ARG A 414 29.80 -6.49 -16.26
N HIS A 415 29.67 -6.00 -15.03
CA HIS A 415 30.11 -6.74 -13.84
C HIS A 415 29.33 -8.05 -13.69
N VAL A 416 28.01 -8.03 -13.86
CA VAL A 416 27.15 -9.25 -13.85
C VAL A 416 27.62 -10.29 -14.87
N LEU A 417 27.94 -9.89 -16.11
CA LEU A 417 28.47 -10.80 -17.12
C LEU A 417 29.83 -11.37 -16.76
N ILE A 418 30.70 -10.59 -16.09
CA ILE A 418 32.01 -11.07 -15.67
C ILE A 418 31.88 -12.12 -14.57
N ILE A 419 31.08 -11.87 -13.52
CA ILE A 419 30.94 -12.79 -12.39
C ILE A 419 30.17 -14.07 -12.76
N SER A 420 29.29 -13.99 -13.76
CA SER A 420 28.58 -15.14 -14.33
C SER A 420 29.39 -15.91 -15.39
N GLY A 421 30.69 -15.62 -15.55
CA GLY A 421 31.57 -16.35 -16.46
C GLY A 421 31.44 -16.00 -17.95
N ARG A 422 30.68 -14.95 -18.29
CA ARG A 422 30.31 -14.58 -19.67
C ARG A 422 31.07 -13.38 -20.21
N ARG A 423 32.33 -13.23 -19.81
CA ARG A 423 33.21 -12.17 -20.31
C ARG A 423 33.34 -12.18 -21.85
N TYR A 424 33.16 -13.34 -22.52
CA TYR A 424 33.19 -13.43 -23.99
C TYR A 424 32.10 -12.57 -24.67
N LEU A 425 30.97 -12.31 -24.02
CA LEU A 425 29.93 -11.41 -24.54
C LEU A 425 30.37 -9.95 -24.58
N LEU A 426 31.48 -9.61 -23.90
CA LEU A 426 32.08 -8.27 -23.86
C LEU A 426 33.26 -8.10 -24.83
N GLN A 427 33.72 -9.18 -25.49
CA GLN A 427 34.89 -9.17 -26.38
C GLN A 427 34.58 -8.73 -27.81
#